data_AF-A0A251SAG3-F1
#
_entry.id   AF-A0A251SAG3-F1
#
_cell.length_a   1.000
_cell.length_b   1.000
_cell.length_c   1.000
_cell.angle_alpha   90.00
_cell.angle_beta   90.00
_cell.angle_gamma   90.00
#
_symmetry.space_group_name_H-M   'P 1'
#
loop_
_entity.id
_entity.type
_entity.pdbx_description
1 polymer ?
#
loop_
_entity_poly.entity_id
_entity_poly.type
_entity_poly.pdbx_seq_one_letter_code
_entity_poly.pdbx_strand_id
1 'polypeptide(L)'
;MPQPRRKKWTEAEERTLIDKYCEMVSDGTLAKMKTREKKYKPIASHVNSIHHVGDPVVYPWEWTWKDVSNKVQNMRHQYSLVKQKIKRGDGDHDEFDWVEGLTHWSNFLRYKEVFGDVTVVAPFVNGFGEGVEFGHIGQSSGGEYPIGLEFDYNEEGGYNNGDRVYEEDETMGRKKKRKGVKNVERKAWAFVTNQLAQLREMEARFEQREEERERERKRRESVREKQDEEMRKVMERLKEQRNREWEAMENEREDRRRRRDEELVQERKWEERNERRRSEWNARIEEMLSEHRAEMAQFQARVLDEQQNLTSQLLGMVSQWSGHPGGIADNTNGGTSHYLSQMMQNLQHVGGMVDGDAQVDGHNQDDEFIVDG
;
A
#
# COMPACT_ATOMS: atom_id res chain seq x y z
N MET A 1 -8.22 -12.54 -28.14
CA MET A 1 -7.32 -12.54 -26.97
C MET A 1 -7.36 -11.15 -26.34
N PRO A 2 -7.87 -10.97 -25.12
CA PRO A 2 -7.79 -9.67 -24.44
C PRO A 2 -6.32 -9.29 -24.27
N GLN A 3 -5.97 -8.04 -24.57
CA GLN A 3 -4.59 -7.59 -24.42
C GLN A 3 -4.15 -7.70 -22.95
N PRO A 4 -2.93 -8.18 -22.68
CA PRO A 4 -2.43 -8.27 -21.31
C PRO A 4 -2.46 -6.89 -20.66
N ARG A 5 -3.13 -6.78 -19.51
CA ARG A 5 -3.22 -5.54 -18.75
C ARG A 5 -1.79 -5.04 -18.49
N ARG A 6 -1.49 -3.80 -18.92
CA ARG A 6 -0.19 -3.18 -18.65
C ARG A 6 0.02 -3.14 -17.13
N LYS A 7 1.18 -3.63 -16.66
CA LYS A 7 1.57 -3.54 -15.25
C LYS A 7 1.53 -2.08 -14.80
N LYS A 8 0.83 -1.81 -13.71
CA LYS A 8 0.74 -0.47 -13.10
C LYS A 8 0.95 -0.61 -11.61
N TRP A 9 1.78 0.27 -11.07
CA TRP A 9 1.96 0.43 -9.64
C TRP A 9 0.71 1.10 -9.06
N THR A 10 0.16 0.52 -8.00
CA THR A 10 -0.88 1.17 -7.20
C THR A 10 -0.24 2.07 -6.15
N GLU A 11 -0.98 3.06 -5.68
CA GLU A 11 -0.49 4.00 -4.66
C GLU A 11 -0.09 3.31 -3.34
N ALA A 12 -0.82 2.25 -2.96
CA ALA A 12 -0.52 1.46 -1.77
C ALA A 12 0.80 0.67 -1.90
N GLU A 13 1.06 0.09 -3.07
CA GLU A 13 2.33 -0.59 -3.37
C GLU A 13 3.49 0.41 -3.41
N GLU A 14 3.29 1.58 -4.03
CA GLU A 14 4.29 2.66 -4.09
C GLU A 14 4.66 3.16 -2.69
N ARG A 15 3.66 3.34 -1.84
CA ARG A 15 3.85 3.72 -0.44
C ARG A 15 4.69 2.68 0.32
N THR A 16 4.34 1.41 0.18
CA THR A 16 5.08 0.33 0.86
C THR A 16 6.51 0.22 0.36
N LEU A 17 6.72 0.40 -0.95
CA LEU A 17 8.02 0.42 -1.58
C LEU A 17 8.89 1.55 -1.02
N ILE A 18 8.37 2.78 -0.98
CA ILE A 18 9.14 3.95 -0.53
C ILE A 18 9.43 3.89 0.97
N ASP A 19 8.48 3.42 1.78
CA ASP A 19 8.65 3.26 3.22
C ASP A 19 9.76 2.25 3.54
N LYS A 20 9.75 1.09 2.87
CA LYS A 20 10.81 0.09 3.05
C LYS A 20 12.16 0.55 2.53
N TYR A 21 12.17 1.28 1.41
CA TYR A 21 13.40 1.88 0.90
C TYR A 21 13.96 2.90 1.90
N CYS A 22 13.11 3.76 2.49
CA CYS A 22 13.49 4.72 3.52
C CYS A 22 14.16 4.04 4.71
N GLU A 23 13.51 3.03 5.28
CA GLU A 23 14.05 2.23 6.40
C GLU A 23 15.47 1.72 6.09
N MET A 24 15.66 1.14 4.90
CA MET A 24 16.96 0.60 4.51
C MET A 24 18.02 1.67 4.17
N VAL A 25 17.59 2.89 3.81
CA VAL A 25 18.49 4.05 3.67
C VAL A 25 18.93 4.51 5.07
N SER A 26 17.99 4.74 5.99
CA SER A 26 18.22 5.24 7.34
C SER A 26 19.14 4.33 8.16
N ASP A 27 18.94 3.01 8.05
CA ASP A 27 19.77 2.01 8.76
C ASP A 27 21.15 1.78 8.09
N GLY A 28 21.42 2.48 6.98
CA GLY A 28 22.66 2.34 6.19
C GLY A 28 22.80 1.00 5.47
N THR A 29 21.76 0.17 5.48
CA THR A 29 21.75 -1.17 4.87
C THR A 29 21.99 -1.10 3.36
N LEU A 30 21.36 -0.12 2.68
CA LEU A 30 21.56 0.09 1.25
C LEU A 30 22.98 0.54 0.88
N ALA A 31 23.68 1.24 1.77
CA ALA A 31 25.05 1.68 1.54
C ALA A 31 26.05 0.50 1.62
N LYS A 32 25.78 -0.46 2.51
CA LYS A 32 26.62 -1.66 2.70
C LYS A 32 26.54 -2.66 1.55
N MET A 33 25.46 -2.64 0.77
CA MET A 33 25.23 -3.60 -0.31
C MET A 33 25.90 -3.16 -1.63
N LYS A 34 26.66 -4.07 -2.26
CA LYS A 34 27.41 -3.76 -3.49
C LYS A 34 26.56 -3.75 -4.76
N THR A 35 25.64 -4.71 -4.92
CA THR A 35 24.89 -4.89 -6.17
C THR A 35 23.47 -4.35 -6.08
N ARG A 36 22.92 -3.87 -7.21
CA ARG A 36 21.53 -3.39 -7.30
C ARG A 36 20.54 -4.49 -6.92
N GLU A 37 20.76 -5.73 -7.37
CA GLU A 37 19.90 -6.85 -6.97
C GLU A 37 19.84 -7.01 -5.45
N LYS A 38 21.00 -7.02 -4.77
CA LYS A 38 21.04 -7.13 -3.30
C LYS A 38 20.30 -5.98 -2.61
N LYS A 39 20.38 -4.76 -3.17
CA LYS A 39 19.68 -3.57 -2.66
C LYS A 39 18.17 -3.67 -2.79
N TYR A 40 17.67 -4.07 -3.96
CA TYR A 40 16.25 -3.95 -4.30
C TYR A 40 15.44 -5.24 -4.15
N LYS A 41 16.10 -6.40 -4.08
CA LYS A 41 15.42 -7.69 -3.87
C LYS A 41 14.69 -7.77 -2.52
N PRO A 42 15.28 -7.36 -1.38
CA PRO A 42 14.55 -7.34 -0.10
C PRO A 42 13.31 -6.44 -0.13
N ILE A 43 13.40 -5.31 -0.84
CA ILE A 43 12.29 -4.36 -1.00
C ILE A 43 11.17 -4.99 -1.84
N ALA A 44 11.51 -5.61 -2.97
CA ALA A 44 10.55 -6.32 -3.81
C ALA A 44 9.83 -7.43 -3.04
N SER A 45 10.59 -8.27 -2.31
CA SER A 45 10.01 -9.32 -1.48
C SER A 45 9.03 -8.77 -0.43
N HIS A 46 9.36 -7.64 0.20
CA HIS A 46 8.49 -7.02 1.21
C HIS A 46 7.20 -6.45 0.62
N VAL A 47 7.27 -5.76 -0.53
CA VAL A 47 6.08 -5.27 -1.25
C VAL A 47 5.20 -6.44 -1.66
N ASN A 48 5.78 -7.49 -2.25
CA ASN A 48 5.03 -8.67 -2.67
C ASN A 48 4.40 -9.41 -1.50
N SER A 49 5.09 -9.51 -0.34
CA SER A 49 4.53 -10.17 0.84
C SER A 49 3.32 -9.45 1.42
N ILE A 50 3.27 -8.12 1.33
CA ILE A 50 2.17 -7.32 1.86
C ILE A 50 0.97 -7.31 0.89
N HIS A 51 1.24 -7.19 -0.41
CA HIS A 51 0.21 -6.94 -1.42
C HIS A 51 -0.12 -8.21 -2.21
N HIS A 52 0.83 -8.70 -3.01
CA HIS A 52 0.60 -9.83 -3.91
C HIS A 52 0.23 -11.12 -3.17
N VAL A 53 0.96 -11.48 -2.12
CA VAL A 53 0.70 -12.69 -1.32
C VAL A 53 -0.56 -12.53 -0.47
N GLY A 54 -0.86 -11.31 -0.02
CA GLY A 54 -2.04 -11.03 0.81
C GLY A 54 -3.35 -11.06 0.03
N ASP A 55 -3.34 -10.52 -1.18
CA ASP A 55 -4.50 -10.49 -2.06
C ASP A 55 -4.06 -10.51 -3.54
N PRO A 56 -3.86 -11.71 -4.12
CA PRO A 56 -3.46 -11.85 -5.51
C PRO A 56 -4.51 -11.36 -6.51
N VAL A 57 -5.77 -11.20 -6.09
CA VAL A 57 -6.86 -10.73 -6.98
C VAL A 57 -6.78 -9.22 -7.14
N VAL A 58 -6.58 -8.50 -6.04
CA VAL A 58 -6.42 -7.03 -6.03
C VAL A 58 -5.03 -6.62 -6.54
N TYR A 59 -4.00 -7.39 -6.18
CA TYR A 59 -2.60 -7.14 -6.56
C TYR A 59 -2.07 -8.31 -7.40
N PRO A 60 -2.48 -8.42 -8.68
CA PRO A 60 -2.16 -9.58 -9.53
C PRO A 60 -0.70 -9.66 -9.95
N TRP A 61 0.09 -8.62 -9.70
CA TRP A 61 1.46 -8.52 -10.18
C TRP A 61 2.46 -8.78 -9.05
N GLU A 62 3.32 -9.76 -9.26
CA GLU A 62 4.54 -9.89 -8.48
C GLU A 62 5.62 -8.98 -9.04
N TRP A 63 6.15 -8.09 -8.20
CA TRP A 63 7.17 -7.12 -8.60
C TRP A 63 8.57 -7.71 -8.46
N THR A 64 9.38 -7.55 -9.50
CA THR A 64 10.78 -7.98 -9.44
C THR A 64 11.67 -6.87 -8.86
N TRP A 65 12.89 -7.24 -8.43
CA TRP A 65 13.88 -6.25 -7.98
C TRP A 65 14.23 -5.24 -9.07
N LYS A 66 14.13 -5.60 -10.36
CA LYS A 66 14.34 -4.69 -11.49
C LYS A 66 13.21 -3.67 -11.59
N ASP A 67 11.97 -4.11 -11.44
CA ASP A 67 10.79 -3.24 -11.46
C ASP A 67 10.84 -2.23 -10.31
N VAL A 68 11.14 -2.68 -9.09
CA VAL A 68 11.33 -1.82 -7.91
C VAL A 68 12.47 -0.83 -8.13
N SER A 69 13.63 -1.30 -8.61
CA SER A 69 14.77 -0.45 -8.90
C SER A 69 14.41 0.66 -9.91
N ASN A 70 13.74 0.30 -11.01
CA ASN A 70 13.31 1.27 -12.02
C ASN A 70 12.27 2.24 -11.45
N LYS A 71 11.33 1.74 -10.63
CA LYS A 71 10.31 2.55 -9.99
C LYS A 71 10.92 3.59 -9.04
N VAL A 72 11.90 3.21 -8.21
CA VAL A 72 12.63 4.15 -7.34
C VAL A 72 13.35 5.23 -8.14
N GLN A 73 13.99 4.89 -9.25
CA GLN A 73 14.65 5.88 -10.11
C GLN A 73 13.63 6.85 -10.72
N ASN A 74 12.51 6.33 -11.24
CA ASN A 74 11.44 7.15 -11.79
C ASN A 74 10.82 8.06 -10.72
N MET A 75 10.57 7.54 -9.51
CA MET A 75 10.08 8.31 -8.37
C MET A 75 11.04 9.45 -8.01
N ARG A 76 12.35 9.17 -7.93
CA ARG A 76 13.38 10.19 -7.67
C ARG A 76 13.37 11.28 -8.75
N HIS A 77 13.33 10.89 -10.02
CA HIS A 77 13.31 11.83 -11.13
C HIS A 77 12.04 12.71 -11.11
N GLN A 78 10.87 12.09 -10.95
CA GLN A 78 9.59 12.79 -10.89
C GLN A 78 9.50 13.70 -9.65
N TYR A 79 10.03 13.27 -8.50
CA TYR A 79 10.16 14.11 -7.32
C TYR A 79 10.98 15.38 -7.61
N SER A 80 12.13 15.25 -8.27
CA SER A 80 12.95 16.42 -8.64
C SER A 80 12.21 17.40 -9.55
N LEU A 81 11.44 16.88 -10.53
CA LEU A 81 10.64 17.72 -11.42
C LEU A 81 9.51 18.44 -10.67
N VAL A 82 8.80 17.75 -9.77
CA VAL A 82 7.76 18.37 -8.94
C VAL A 82 8.37 19.39 -7.98
N LYS A 83 9.51 19.08 -7.36
CA LYS A 83 10.24 20.00 -6.48
C LYS A 83 10.62 21.31 -7.18
N GLN A 84 11.00 21.26 -8.46
CA GLN A 84 11.29 22.46 -9.25
C GLN A 84 10.03 23.29 -9.54
N LYS A 85 8.89 22.64 -9.78
CA LYS A 85 7.63 23.33 -10.07
C LYS A 85 7.09 24.10 -8.87
N ILE A 86 7.29 23.57 -7.67
CA ILE A 86 6.82 24.18 -6.41
C ILE A 86 7.83 25.18 -5.81
N LYS A 87 8.93 25.49 -6.51
CA LYS A 87 9.90 26.50 -6.07
C LYS A 87 9.28 27.88 -6.23
N ARG A 88 9.09 28.62 -5.13
CA ARG A 88 8.63 30.01 -5.18
C ARG A 88 9.79 30.92 -5.60
N GLY A 89 9.48 31.90 -6.45
CA GLY A 89 10.45 32.57 -7.34
C GLY A 89 11.55 33.41 -6.66
N ASP A 90 12.72 33.41 -7.32
CA ASP A 90 13.87 34.34 -7.37
C ASP A 90 14.36 35.10 -6.11
N GLY A 91 13.89 34.77 -4.92
CA GLY A 91 14.56 35.13 -3.68
C GLY A 91 15.72 34.18 -3.40
N ASP A 92 16.83 34.70 -2.87
CA ASP A 92 18.02 33.98 -2.36
C ASP A 92 17.71 32.90 -1.30
N HIS A 93 16.43 32.73 -0.93
CA HIS A 93 15.94 31.67 -0.07
C HIS A 93 15.17 30.65 -0.91
N ASP A 94 15.66 29.40 -0.90
CA ASP A 94 14.99 28.21 -1.43
C ASP A 94 13.66 27.91 -0.69
N GLU A 95 12.66 28.77 -0.88
CA GLU A 95 11.33 28.62 -0.31
C GLU A 95 10.46 27.79 -1.27
N PHE A 96 10.18 26.54 -0.88
CA PHE A 96 9.33 25.63 -1.64
C PHE A 96 7.93 25.57 -1.05
N ASP A 97 6.91 25.61 -1.91
CA ASP A 97 5.52 25.34 -1.51
C ASP A 97 5.30 23.83 -1.36
N TRP A 98 5.69 23.31 -0.20
CA TRP A 98 5.56 21.88 0.10
C TRP A 98 4.11 21.39 0.11
N VAL A 99 3.14 22.28 0.32
CA VAL A 99 1.71 21.96 0.29
C VAL A 99 1.24 21.76 -1.15
N GLU A 100 1.69 22.60 -2.09
CA GLU A 100 1.46 22.41 -3.52
C GLU A 100 2.00 21.06 -4.01
N GLY A 101 3.13 20.60 -3.47
CA GLY A 101 3.71 19.30 -3.81
C GLY A 101 2.78 18.10 -3.55
N LEU A 102 1.93 18.16 -2.52
CA LEU A 102 0.93 17.12 -2.22
C LEU A 102 -0.20 17.06 -3.26
N THR A 103 -0.53 18.20 -3.88
CA THR A 103 -1.55 18.25 -4.94
C THR A 103 -1.07 17.57 -6.22
N HIS A 104 0.25 17.57 -6.44
CA HIS A 104 0.84 16.91 -7.58
C HIS A 104 0.98 15.41 -7.38
N TRP A 105 1.39 14.97 -6.17
CA TRP A 105 1.60 13.56 -5.82
C TRP A 105 1.28 13.29 -4.35
N SER A 106 0.42 12.32 -4.08
CA SER A 106 0.00 11.96 -2.72
C SER A 106 1.14 11.49 -1.82
N ASN A 107 2.09 10.74 -2.38
CA ASN A 107 3.29 10.27 -1.67
C ASN A 107 4.44 11.31 -1.66
N PHE A 108 4.21 12.56 -2.08
CA PHE A 108 5.27 13.56 -2.30
C PHE A 108 6.14 13.83 -1.06
N LEU A 109 5.54 13.92 0.13
CA LEU A 109 6.31 14.14 1.36
C LEU A 109 7.18 12.93 1.75
N ARG A 110 6.78 11.71 1.41
CA ARG A 110 7.63 10.51 1.59
C ARG A 110 8.83 10.54 0.65
N TYR A 111 8.61 10.97 -0.59
CA TYR A 111 9.70 11.19 -1.53
C TYR A 111 10.66 12.28 -1.04
N LYS A 112 10.16 13.34 -0.40
CA LYS A 112 11.00 14.37 0.24
C LYS A 112 11.85 13.80 1.37
N GLU A 113 11.28 12.99 2.26
CA GLU A 113 12.03 12.37 3.36
C GLU A 113 13.16 11.46 2.83
N VAL A 114 12.89 10.72 1.75
CA VAL A 114 13.85 9.77 1.19
C VAL A 114 14.89 10.41 0.25
N PHE A 115 14.48 11.38 -0.56
CA PHE A 115 15.32 11.96 -1.63
C PHE A 115 15.78 13.39 -1.33
N GLY A 116 15.05 14.12 -0.48
CA GLY A 116 15.18 15.57 -0.27
C GLY A 116 16.25 15.98 0.75
N ASP A 117 16.68 15.07 1.63
CA ASP A 117 17.77 15.30 2.59
C ASP A 117 19.16 14.93 2.03
N VAL A 118 19.24 14.58 0.74
CA VAL A 118 20.51 14.54 0.03
C VAL A 118 20.78 15.95 -0.48
N THR A 119 21.67 16.69 0.18
CA THR A 119 22.36 17.83 -0.42
C THR A 119 22.98 17.36 -1.72
N VAL A 120 22.30 17.63 -2.83
CA VAL A 120 22.90 17.55 -4.16
C VAL A 120 23.86 18.72 -4.21
N VAL A 121 25.10 18.48 -3.80
CA VAL A 121 26.22 19.30 -4.23
C VAL A 121 26.17 19.22 -5.76
N ALA A 122 25.77 20.32 -6.39
CA ALA A 122 25.73 20.43 -7.83
C ALA A 122 27.12 20.09 -8.41
N PRO A 123 27.22 19.26 -9.46
CA PRO A 123 28.51 18.91 -10.04
C PRO A 123 28.90 19.96 -11.08
N PHE A 124 29.57 21.02 -10.65
CA PHE A 124 30.46 21.90 -11.43
C PHE A 124 31.38 22.56 -10.38
N VAL A 125 32.70 22.37 -10.27
CA VAL A 125 33.74 21.94 -11.22
C VAL A 125 34.90 21.27 -10.42
N ASN A 126 35.32 20.09 -10.89
CA ASN A 126 36.58 19.33 -10.75
C ASN A 126 37.62 19.60 -9.63
N GLY A 127 38.08 18.50 -9.01
CA GLY A 127 39.44 18.40 -8.48
C GLY A 127 39.78 17.10 -7.74
N PHE A 128 40.23 16.07 -8.50
CA PHE A 128 41.04 14.90 -8.10
C PHE A 128 40.37 13.65 -7.46
N GLY A 129 40.42 12.53 -8.20
CA GLY A 129 40.57 11.20 -7.59
C GLY A 129 39.76 10.02 -8.15
N GLU A 130 40.00 9.62 -9.41
CA GLU A 130 40.07 8.21 -9.86
C GLU A 130 38.77 7.38 -10.10
N GLY A 131 38.37 7.33 -11.38
CA GLY A 131 38.05 6.09 -12.13
C GLY A 131 36.77 5.31 -11.81
N VAL A 132 35.74 5.39 -12.67
CA VAL A 132 35.41 4.37 -13.69
C VAL A 132 34.23 4.89 -14.54
N GLU A 133 34.57 5.22 -15.77
CA GLU A 133 33.84 5.16 -17.04
C GLU A 133 32.50 4.39 -17.06
N PHE A 134 31.40 5.06 -17.42
CA PHE A 134 30.37 4.44 -18.29
C PHE A 134 29.49 5.47 -19.01
N GLY A 135 29.76 5.66 -20.31
CA GLY A 135 28.73 5.61 -21.35
C GLY A 135 27.94 6.88 -21.69
N HIS A 136 28.55 7.75 -22.50
CA HIS A 136 27.86 8.62 -23.46
C HIS A 136 27.04 7.80 -24.48
N ILE A 137 25.72 7.98 -24.54
CA ILE A 137 24.85 7.89 -25.75
C ILE A 137 23.59 8.72 -25.44
N GLY A 138 23.18 9.79 -26.13
CA GLY A 138 23.65 10.44 -27.36
C GLY A 138 23.02 11.83 -27.50
N GLN A 139 23.74 12.71 -28.19
CA GLN A 139 23.35 14.06 -28.60
C GLN A 139 22.62 14.04 -29.95
N SER A 140 21.61 14.89 -30.10
CA SER A 140 21.27 15.72 -31.28
C SER A 140 19.87 16.30 -31.06
N SER A 141 19.53 17.54 -31.40
CA SER A 141 20.22 18.65 -32.07
C SER A 141 19.27 19.86 -32.02
N GLY A 142 19.81 21.09 -31.90
CA GLY A 142 19.30 22.25 -32.65
C GLY A 142 18.54 23.36 -31.90
N GLY A 143 19.14 24.56 -31.90
CA GLY A 143 18.49 25.88 -31.67
C GLY A 143 19.14 26.67 -30.53
N GLU A 144 20.19 27.47 -30.76
CA GLU A 144 20.14 28.93 -31.06
C GLU A 144 19.58 29.76 -29.88
N TYR A 145 20.16 30.82 -29.31
CA TYR A 145 21.30 31.71 -29.56
C TYR A 145 21.47 32.58 -28.27
N PRO A 146 22.41 33.55 -28.16
CA PRO A 146 23.08 33.94 -26.91
C PRO A 146 22.76 35.37 -26.45
N ILE A 147 23.48 35.81 -25.41
CA ILE A 147 23.82 37.20 -25.00
C ILE A 147 23.05 37.76 -23.79
N GLY A 148 23.82 38.12 -22.76
CA GLY A 148 23.66 39.41 -22.08
C GLY A 148 23.42 39.36 -20.57
N LEU A 149 24.47 39.40 -19.75
CA LEU A 149 24.96 40.65 -19.14
C LEU A 149 26.11 40.34 -18.18
N GLU A 150 27.28 40.83 -18.56
CA GLU A 150 28.53 40.87 -17.80
C GLU A 150 28.66 42.27 -17.20
N PHE A 151 28.84 42.36 -15.88
CA PHE A 151 29.36 43.49 -15.10
C PHE A 151 29.58 42.90 -13.68
N ASP A 152 30.67 43.04 -12.95
CA ASP A 152 31.87 43.87 -12.98
C ASP A 152 32.85 43.22 -11.99
N TYR A 153 34.16 43.36 -12.19
CA TYR A 153 35.15 43.59 -11.13
C TYR A 153 36.51 43.69 -11.81
N ASN A 154 36.94 44.92 -12.11
CA ASN A 154 38.33 45.21 -12.38
C ASN A 154 38.89 46.12 -11.28
N GLU A 155 39.82 45.57 -10.53
CA GLU A 155 40.66 46.22 -9.54
C GLU A 155 41.90 46.79 -10.24
N GLU A 156 42.26 48.05 -9.97
CA GLU A 156 43.62 48.54 -9.73
C GLU A 156 43.79 50.05 -10.00
N GLY A 157 44.36 50.73 -9.00
CA GLY A 157 45.53 51.59 -9.21
C GLY A 157 45.31 53.05 -9.61
N GLY A 158 45.97 53.96 -8.86
CA GLY A 158 46.47 55.21 -9.46
C GLY A 158 46.38 56.46 -8.57
N TYR A 159 47.53 56.84 -8.01
CA TYR A 159 47.79 58.04 -7.21
C TYR A 159 47.88 59.35 -8.03
N ASN A 160 47.81 60.47 -7.28
CA ASN A 160 48.33 61.84 -7.52
C ASN A 160 47.43 62.80 -8.35
N ASN A 161 47.32 64.11 -8.08
CA ASN A 161 48.08 65.02 -7.21
C ASN A 161 47.31 66.35 -6.97
N GLY A 162 47.70 67.06 -5.90
CA GLY A 162 47.74 68.53 -5.76
C GLY A 162 46.46 69.24 -5.34
N ASP A 163 46.47 70.37 -4.62
CA ASP A 163 47.50 71.19 -3.98
C ASP A 163 46.70 72.37 -3.36
N ARG A 164 46.93 72.71 -2.08
CA ARG A 164 46.96 74.12 -1.63
C ARG A 164 47.45 74.31 -0.19
N VAL A 165 48.62 74.92 -0.17
CA VAL A 165 49.45 75.51 0.89
C VAL A 165 48.75 76.60 1.74
N TYR A 166 49.13 76.74 3.01
CA TYR A 166 49.58 78.03 3.59
C TYR A 166 50.52 77.82 4.79
N GLU A 167 51.64 78.55 4.75
CA GLU A 167 52.77 78.58 5.68
C GLU A 167 52.49 79.32 7.01
N GLU A 168 53.36 79.00 7.96
CA GLU A 168 53.65 79.61 9.26
C GLU A 168 54.58 80.83 9.08
N ASP A 169 54.37 81.97 9.79
CA ASP A 169 55.44 82.56 10.62
C ASP A 169 55.01 83.73 11.56
N GLU A 170 55.63 83.68 12.75
CA GLU A 170 56.13 84.69 13.70
C GLU A 170 55.38 85.94 14.29
N THR A 171 55.45 85.95 15.64
CA THR A 171 55.73 87.00 16.66
C THR A 171 55.25 88.47 16.61
N MET A 172 54.62 88.91 17.71
CA MET A 172 55.08 89.95 18.70
C MET A 172 53.90 90.67 19.37
N GLY A 173 54.01 90.84 20.70
CA GLY A 173 52.90 91.21 21.58
C GLY A 173 52.53 92.70 21.69
N ARG A 174 51.48 92.96 22.47
CA ARG A 174 51.29 94.23 23.19
C ARG A 174 50.26 94.09 24.32
N LYS A 175 50.74 94.29 25.55
CA LYS A 175 49.95 94.48 26.78
C LYS A 175 49.13 95.78 26.68
N LYS A 176 47.83 95.74 26.96
CA LYS A 176 47.04 96.89 27.49
C LYS A 176 45.83 96.43 28.33
N LYS A 177 45.96 96.67 29.64
CA LYS A 177 44.97 97.08 30.66
C LYS A 177 43.51 96.55 30.60
N ARG A 178 43.22 95.66 31.56
CA ARG A 178 42.05 95.61 32.50
C ARG A 178 40.77 96.36 32.10
N LYS A 179 39.67 95.60 31.90
CA LYS A 179 38.36 95.77 32.59
C LYS A 179 37.38 94.64 32.22
N GLY A 180 36.75 94.00 33.21
CA GLY A 180 35.47 93.30 33.04
C GLY A 180 35.47 91.75 33.02
N VAL A 181 36.10 91.08 33.98
CA VAL A 181 36.14 89.59 34.07
C VAL A 181 34.78 88.94 34.40
N LYS A 182 33.75 89.70 34.79
CA LYS A 182 32.47 89.10 35.28
C LYS A 182 31.45 88.69 34.20
N ASN A 183 31.70 88.96 32.91
CA ASN A 183 30.71 88.70 31.84
C ASN A 183 31.15 87.63 30.80
N VAL A 184 32.42 87.23 30.82
CA VAL A 184 32.96 86.17 29.94
C VAL A 184 32.60 84.79 30.48
N GLU A 185 32.62 84.63 31.80
CA GLU A 185 32.20 83.39 32.47
C GLU A 185 30.73 83.05 32.15
N ARG A 186 29.81 84.02 32.18
CA ARG A 186 28.40 83.79 31.80
C ARG A 186 28.22 83.30 30.37
N LYS A 187 29.00 83.81 29.42
CA LYS A 187 28.92 83.39 28.01
C LYS A 187 29.55 82.01 27.80
N ALA A 188 30.64 81.71 28.50
CA ALA A 188 31.25 80.38 28.49
C ALA A 188 30.30 79.32 29.09
N TRP A 189 29.65 79.63 30.20
CA TRP A 189 28.62 78.76 30.79
C TRP A 189 27.40 78.60 29.89
N ALA A 190 26.93 79.66 29.24
CA ALA A 190 25.82 79.58 28.28
C ALA A 190 26.16 78.67 27.07
N PHE A 191 27.40 78.72 26.59
CA PHE A 191 27.89 77.84 25.52
C PHE A 191 27.94 76.37 25.97
N VAL A 192 28.46 76.10 27.17
CA VAL A 192 28.49 74.75 27.75
C VAL A 192 27.07 74.22 27.97
N THR A 193 26.14 75.02 28.49
CA THR A 193 24.75 74.59 28.65
C THR A 193 24.05 74.33 27.32
N ASN A 194 24.41 75.09 26.28
CA ASN A 194 23.86 74.89 24.94
C ASN A 194 24.42 73.61 24.28
N GLN A 195 25.71 73.31 24.48
CA GLN A 195 26.28 72.04 24.03
C GLN A 195 25.71 70.85 24.82
N LEU A 196 25.49 71.00 26.12
CA LEU A 196 24.81 69.98 26.93
C LEU A 196 23.36 69.76 26.50
N ALA A 197 22.64 70.83 26.15
CA ALA A 197 21.29 70.74 25.62
C ALA A 197 21.26 70.03 24.25
N GLN A 198 22.22 70.35 23.36
CA GLN A 198 22.36 69.69 22.07
C GLN A 198 22.74 68.20 22.20
N LEU A 199 23.60 67.85 23.15
CA LEU A 199 23.94 66.45 23.44
C LEU A 199 22.74 65.68 23.98
N ARG A 200 21.98 66.28 24.92
CA ARG A 200 20.76 65.69 25.46
C ARG A 200 19.67 65.52 24.38
N GLU A 201 19.58 66.45 23.45
CA GLU A 201 18.66 66.36 22.31
C GLU A 201 19.11 65.28 21.30
N MET A 202 20.42 65.15 21.05
CA MET A 202 20.94 64.07 20.21
C MET A 202 20.74 62.70 20.86
N GLU A 203 20.95 62.57 22.17
CA GLU A 203 20.73 61.34 22.94
C GLU A 203 19.26 60.92 22.87
N ALA A 204 18.33 61.85 23.09
CA ALA A 204 16.89 61.58 22.97
C ALA A 204 16.50 61.11 21.55
N ARG A 205 17.11 61.67 20.49
CA ARG A 205 16.89 61.23 19.11
C ARG A 205 17.48 59.84 18.81
N PHE A 206 18.55 59.45 19.49
CA PHE A 206 19.13 58.11 19.38
C PHE A 206 18.29 57.08 20.12
N GLU A 207 17.82 57.39 21.32
CA GLU A 207 16.92 56.56 22.11
C GLU A 207 15.59 56.33 21.38
N GLN A 208 15.05 57.37 20.74
CA GLN A 208 13.83 57.27 19.93
C GLN A 208 14.01 56.38 18.69
N ARG A 209 15.20 56.42 18.04
CA ARG A 209 15.56 55.54 16.91
C ARG A 209 15.87 54.10 17.33
N GLU A 210 16.36 53.88 18.55
CA GLU A 210 16.55 52.54 19.13
C GLU A 210 15.19 51.89 19.42
N GLU A 211 14.29 52.60 20.11
CA GLU A 211 12.96 52.07 20.41
C GLU A 211 12.12 51.82 19.14
N GLU A 212 12.27 52.64 18.11
CA GLU A 212 11.60 52.42 16.83
C GLU A 212 12.10 51.14 16.15
N ARG A 213 13.42 50.91 16.13
CA ARG A 213 14.02 49.66 15.63
C ARG A 213 13.60 48.44 16.47
N GLU A 214 13.46 48.60 17.79
CA GLU A 214 13.01 47.52 18.67
C GLU A 214 11.53 47.18 18.46
N ARG A 215 10.67 48.18 18.30
CA ARG A 215 9.25 47.98 17.94
C ARG A 215 9.09 47.35 16.56
N GLU A 216 9.93 47.72 15.60
CA GLU A 216 9.96 47.10 14.28
C GLU A 216 10.40 45.62 14.35
N ARG A 217 11.45 45.31 15.13
CA ARG A 217 11.89 43.92 15.37
C ARG A 217 10.79 43.08 16.02
N LYS A 218 10.13 43.59 17.05
CA LYS A 218 9.00 42.90 17.70
C LYS A 218 7.84 42.66 16.74
N ARG A 219 7.54 43.61 15.84
CA ARG A 219 6.54 43.39 14.78
C ARG A 219 6.96 42.29 13.82
N ARG A 220 8.19 42.31 13.31
CA ARG A 220 8.72 41.28 12.40
C ARG A 220 8.75 39.90 13.05
N GLU A 221 9.13 39.83 14.31
CA GLU A 221 9.16 38.59 15.09
C GLU A 221 7.75 38.04 15.34
N SER A 222 6.80 38.91 15.75
CA SER A 222 5.40 38.50 15.94
C SER A 222 4.70 38.01 14.67
N VAL A 223 5.16 38.43 13.49
CA VAL A 223 4.64 37.94 12.20
C VAL A 223 5.22 36.56 11.88
N ARG A 224 6.51 36.35 12.13
CA ARG A 224 7.18 35.05 11.94
C ARG A 224 6.62 34.00 12.88
N GLU A 225 6.45 34.35 14.15
CA GLU A 225 5.88 33.45 15.16
C GLU A 225 4.43 33.04 14.81
N LYS A 226 3.62 33.96 14.28
CA LYS A 226 2.28 33.64 13.79
C LYS A 226 2.30 32.71 12.58
N GLN A 227 3.22 32.92 11.63
CA GLN A 227 3.38 32.03 10.48
C GLN A 227 3.81 30.62 10.91
N ASP A 228 4.75 30.51 11.85
CA ASP A 228 5.22 29.22 12.36
C ASP A 228 4.12 28.47 13.13
N GLU A 229 3.32 29.20 13.91
CA GLU A 229 2.17 28.66 14.64
C GLU A 229 1.05 28.20 13.69
N GLU A 230 0.77 28.96 12.63
CA GLU A 230 -0.16 28.54 11.58
C GLU A 230 0.35 27.30 10.83
N MET A 231 1.64 27.26 10.50
CA MET A 231 2.26 26.11 9.85
C MET A 231 2.21 24.86 10.72
N ARG A 232 2.41 25.00 12.04
CA ARG A 232 2.23 23.92 13.01
C ARG A 232 0.80 23.39 13.02
N LYS A 233 -0.21 24.27 13.04
CA LYS A 233 -1.62 23.88 13.02
C LYS A 233 -2.01 23.20 11.71
N VAL A 234 -1.50 23.67 10.57
CA VAL A 234 -1.71 23.02 9.27
C VAL A 234 -1.09 21.62 9.28
N MET A 235 0.14 21.49 9.77
CA MET A 235 0.84 20.21 9.86
C MET A 235 0.12 19.24 10.80
N GLU A 236 -0.43 19.72 11.91
CA GLU A 236 -1.22 18.93 12.86
C GLU A 236 -2.53 18.44 12.22
N ARG A 237 -3.30 19.32 11.57
CA ARG A 237 -4.51 18.94 10.84
C ARG A 237 -4.24 17.92 9.75
N LEU A 238 -3.13 18.07 9.02
CA LEU A 238 -2.74 17.11 7.99
C LEU A 238 -2.36 15.74 8.59
N LYS A 239 -1.65 15.73 9.71
CA LYS A 239 -1.33 14.50 10.45
C LYS A 239 -2.60 13.81 10.95
N GLU A 240 -3.55 14.55 11.51
CA GLU A 240 -4.84 14.02 11.94
C GLU A 240 -5.65 13.47 10.77
N GLN A 241 -5.74 14.20 9.66
CA GLN A 241 -6.45 13.73 8.47
C GLN A 241 -5.84 12.42 7.96
N ARG A 242 -4.51 12.35 7.87
CA ARG A 242 -3.78 11.14 7.50
C ARG A 242 -4.04 10.00 8.49
N ASN A 243 -4.15 10.28 9.78
CA ASN A 243 -4.44 9.26 10.78
C ASN A 243 -5.87 8.73 10.64
N ARG A 244 -6.84 9.61 10.41
CA ARG A 244 -8.23 9.22 10.14
C ARG A 244 -8.36 8.40 8.86
N GLU A 245 -7.66 8.78 7.79
CA GLU A 245 -7.62 8.02 6.54
C GLU A 245 -6.96 6.65 6.73
N TRP A 246 -5.89 6.58 7.53
CA TRP A 246 -5.24 5.32 7.86
C TRP A 246 -6.14 4.40 8.68
N GLU A 247 -6.77 4.92 9.73
CA GLU A 247 -7.75 4.21 10.55
C GLU A 247 -8.94 3.75 9.70
N ALA A 248 -9.43 4.57 8.76
CA ALA A 248 -10.51 4.19 7.86
C ALA A 248 -10.11 3.03 6.93
N MET A 249 -8.90 3.07 6.36
CA MET A 249 -8.37 1.98 5.53
C MET A 249 -8.12 0.70 6.32
N GLU A 250 -7.63 0.81 7.55
CA GLU A 250 -7.41 -0.33 8.44
C GLU A 250 -8.73 -0.97 8.86
N ASN A 251 -9.71 -0.16 9.24
CA ASN A 251 -11.06 -0.61 9.57
C ASN A 251 -11.76 -1.26 8.36
N GLU A 252 -11.63 -0.68 7.15
CA GLU A 252 -12.17 -1.30 5.93
C GLU A 252 -11.49 -2.65 5.63
N ARG A 253 -10.18 -2.75 5.86
CA ARG A 253 -9.44 -4.01 5.71
C ARG A 253 -9.87 -5.06 6.73
N GLU A 254 -10.11 -4.65 7.96
CA GLU A 254 -10.60 -5.50 9.04
C GLU A 254 -12.03 -5.97 8.76
N ASP A 255 -12.91 -5.10 8.27
CA ASP A 255 -14.26 -5.45 7.83
C ASP A 255 -14.25 -6.42 6.64
N ARG A 256 -13.31 -6.28 5.70
CA ARG A 256 -13.10 -7.28 4.64
C ARG A 256 -12.66 -8.63 5.21
N ARG A 257 -11.86 -8.66 6.28
CA ARG A 257 -11.51 -9.92 6.97
C ARG A 257 -12.73 -10.50 7.68
N ARG A 258 -13.49 -9.70 8.43
CA ARG A 258 -14.72 -10.16 9.09
C ARG A 258 -15.72 -10.75 8.10
N ARG A 259 -15.93 -10.12 6.95
CA ARG A 259 -16.83 -10.66 5.90
C ARG A 259 -16.40 -12.04 5.43
N ARG A 260 -15.10 -12.24 5.16
CA ARG A 260 -14.56 -13.55 4.79
C ARG A 260 -14.72 -14.58 5.91
N ASP A 261 -14.46 -14.19 7.15
CA ASP A 261 -14.62 -15.08 8.30
C ASP A 261 -16.09 -15.46 8.52
N GLU A 262 -17.02 -14.51 8.34
CA GLU A 262 -18.47 -14.74 8.40
C GLU A 262 -18.93 -15.66 7.26
N GLU A 263 -18.44 -15.47 6.03
CA GLU A 263 -18.69 -16.35 4.88
C GLU A 263 -18.20 -17.78 5.17
N LEU A 264 -16.97 -17.95 5.67
CA LEU A 264 -16.42 -19.26 6.06
C LEU A 264 -17.24 -19.94 7.16
N VAL A 265 -17.79 -19.17 8.11
CA VAL A 265 -18.67 -19.71 9.14
C VAL A 265 -20.01 -20.17 8.55
N GLN A 266 -20.57 -19.43 7.59
CA GLN A 266 -21.79 -19.84 6.90
C GLN A 266 -21.58 -21.06 6.01
N GLU A 267 -20.45 -21.12 5.30
CA GLU A 267 -20.04 -22.26 4.49
C GLU A 267 -19.93 -23.52 5.36
N ARG A 268 -19.20 -23.45 6.48
CA ARG A 268 -19.12 -24.57 7.44
C ARG A 268 -20.50 -25.02 7.93
N LYS A 269 -21.39 -24.09 8.27
CA LYS A 269 -22.77 -24.41 8.68
C LYS A 269 -23.60 -25.04 7.56
N TRP A 270 -23.34 -24.66 6.31
CA TRP A 270 -23.98 -25.26 5.15
C TRP A 270 -23.45 -26.67 4.89
N GLU A 271 -22.13 -26.85 4.97
CA GLU A 271 -21.46 -28.15 4.87
C GLU A 271 -21.97 -29.12 5.93
N GLU A 272 -22.05 -28.72 7.21
CA GLU A 272 -22.58 -29.58 8.28
C GLU A 272 -24.03 -30.02 8.02
N ARG A 273 -24.88 -29.14 7.47
CA ARG A 273 -26.25 -29.50 7.09
C ARG A 273 -26.28 -30.46 5.92
N ASN A 274 -25.39 -30.27 4.95
CA ASN A 274 -25.28 -31.13 3.79
C ASN A 274 -24.72 -32.52 4.16
N GLU A 275 -23.70 -32.56 5.02
CA GLU A 275 -23.12 -33.76 5.61
C GLU A 275 -24.21 -34.56 6.34
N ARG A 276 -25.01 -33.89 7.18
CA ARG A 276 -26.13 -34.55 7.87
C ARG A 276 -27.11 -35.19 6.90
N ARG A 277 -27.51 -34.47 5.84
CA ARG A 277 -28.40 -35.02 4.80
C ARG A 277 -27.78 -36.22 4.08
N ARG A 278 -26.47 -36.16 3.79
CA ARG A 278 -25.73 -37.27 3.20
C ARG A 278 -25.66 -38.47 4.13
N SER A 279 -25.35 -38.27 5.41
CA SER A 279 -25.32 -39.33 6.41
C SER A 279 -26.69 -39.97 6.60
N GLU A 280 -27.76 -39.18 6.68
CA GLU A 280 -29.13 -39.68 6.78
C GLU A 280 -29.53 -40.49 5.54
N TRP A 281 -29.18 -40.02 4.34
CA TRP A 281 -29.44 -40.75 3.11
C TRP A 281 -28.63 -42.05 3.04
N ASN A 282 -27.33 -42.01 3.38
CA ASN A 282 -26.48 -43.20 3.45
C ASN A 282 -27.03 -44.23 4.45
N ALA A 283 -27.48 -43.79 5.62
CA ALA A 283 -28.07 -44.66 6.64
C ALA A 283 -29.34 -45.36 6.10
N ARG A 284 -30.21 -44.64 5.39
CA ARG A 284 -31.40 -45.25 4.75
C ARG A 284 -31.04 -46.27 3.69
N ILE A 285 -30.02 -45.99 2.88
CA ILE A 285 -29.53 -46.96 1.88
C ILE A 285 -28.94 -48.19 2.55
N GLU A 286 -28.13 -48.00 3.60
CA GLU A 286 -27.54 -49.11 4.36
C GLU A 286 -28.60 -49.98 5.04
N GLU A 287 -29.64 -49.36 5.61
CA GLU A 287 -30.81 -50.03 6.17
C GLU A 287 -31.50 -50.90 5.11
N MET A 288 -31.90 -50.33 3.97
CA MET A 288 -32.53 -51.09 2.87
C MET A 288 -31.63 -52.21 2.34
N LEU A 289 -30.32 -51.98 2.23
CA LEU A 289 -29.36 -53.00 1.81
C LEU A 289 -29.24 -54.13 2.84
N SER A 290 -29.33 -53.81 4.14
CA SER A 290 -29.31 -54.80 5.22
C SER A 290 -30.56 -55.66 5.22
N GLU A 291 -31.74 -55.06 5.01
CA GLU A 291 -33.02 -55.75 4.87
C GLU A 291 -32.98 -56.70 3.67
N HIS A 292 -32.57 -56.20 2.50
CA HIS A 292 -32.45 -57.02 1.30
C HIS A 292 -31.48 -58.20 1.48
N ARG A 293 -30.33 -57.99 2.16
CA ARG A 293 -29.40 -59.08 2.50
C ARG A 293 -30.04 -60.11 3.43
N ALA A 294 -30.85 -59.69 4.40
CA ALA A 294 -31.55 -60.58 5.31
C ALA A 294 -32.63 -61.40 4.58
N GLU A 295 -33.42 -60.76 3.71
CA GLU A 295 -34.40 -61.44 2.85
C GLU A 295 -33.74 -62.47 1.93
N MET A 296 -32.61 -62.10 1.30
CA MET A 296 -31.85 -63.00 0.45
C MET A 296 -31.27 -64.18 1.23
N ALA A 297 -30.79 -63.97 2.45
CA ALA A 297 -30.33 -65.05 3.32
C ALA A 297 -31.47 -66.01 3.70
N GLN A 298 -32.66 -65.48 4.00
CA GLN A 298 -33.85 -66.30 4.25
C GLN A 298 -34.27 -67.09 3.00
N PHE A 299 -34.25 -66.46 1.82
CA PHE A 299 -34.56 -67.11 0.56
C PHE A 299 -33.56 -68.25 0.26
N GLN A 300 -32.27 -68.00 0.41
CA GLN A 300 -31.23 -69.04 0.26
C GLN A 300 -31.44 -70.19 1.25
N ALA A 301 -31.81 -69.90 2.51
CA ALA A 301 -32.11 -70.94 3.49
C ALA A 301 -33.32 -71.79 3.07
N ARG A 302 -34.39 -71.19 2.55
CA ARG A 302 -35.57 -71.93 2.01
C ARG A 302 -35.19 -72.79 0.81
N VAL A 303 -34.42 -72.26 -0.13
CA VAL A 303 -33.95 -73.03 -1.29
C VAL A 303 -33.10 -74.22 -0.86
N LEU A 304 -32.20 -74.05 0.12
CA LEU A 304 -31.40 -75.16 0.65
C LEU A 304 -32.27 -76.20 1.38
N ASP A 305 -33.23 -75.78 2.18
CA ASP A 305 -34.19 -76.68 2.86
C ASP A 305 -35.04 -77.46 1.84
N GLU A 306 -35.56 -76.80 0.81
CA GLU A 306 -36.29 -77.44 -0.29
C GLU A 306 -35.41 -78.45 -1.03
N GLN A 307 -34.16 -78.11 -1.34
CA GLN A 307 -33.20 -79.04 -1.97
C GLN A 307 -32.92 -80.25 -1.08
N GLN A 308 -32.74 -80.06 0.23
CA GLN A 308 -32.54 -81.16 1.18
C GLN A 308 -33.78 -82.05 1.27
N ASN A 309 -34.97 -81.47 1.38
CA ASN A 309 -36.22 -82.21 1.42
C ASN A 309 -36.45 -83.03 0.13
N LEU A 310 -36.24 -82.43 -1.05
CA LEU A 310 -36.31 -83.13 -2.34
C LEU A 310 -35.29 -84.27 -2.42
N THR A 311 -34.06 -84.02 -1.94
CA THR A 311 -33.01 -85.03 -1.89
C THR A 311 -33.39 -86.19 -0.95
N SER A 312 -33.95 -85.91 0.22
CA SER A 312 -34.44 -86.93 1.16
C SER A 312 -35.61 -87.73 0.61
N GLN A 313 -36.55 -87.09 -0.10
CA GLN A 313 -37.67 -87.77 -0.78
C GLN A 313 -37.16 -88.70 -1.88
N LEU A 314 -36.25 -88.23 -2.74
CA LEU A 314 -35.63 -89.05 -3.78
C LEU A 314 -34.84 -90.22 -3.17
N LEU A 315 -34.06 -89.98 -2.11
CA LEU A 315 -33.32 -91.03 -1.42
C LEU A 315 -34.27 -92.07 -0.79
N GLY A 316 -35.39 -91.63 -0.23
CA GLY A 316 -36.45 -92.51 0.28
C GLY A 316 -37.10 -93.37 -0.81
N MET A 317 -37.45 -92.76 -1.95
CA MET A 317 -37.98 -93.49 -3.12
C MET A 317 -36.97 -94.51 -3.66
N VAL A 318 -35.70 -94.12 -3.81
CA VAL A 318 -34.63 -95.01 -4.31
C VAL A 318 -34.34 -96.13 -3.32
N SER A 319 -34.45 -95.86 -2.02
CA SER A 319 -34.28 -96.87 -0.96
C SER A 319 -35.45 -97.87 -0.95
N GLN A 320 -36.69 -97.44 -1.25
CA GLN A 320 -37.82 -98.34 -1.48
C GLN A 320 -37.68 -99.15 -2.77
N TRP A 321 -37.03 -98.59 -3.79
CA TRP A 321 -36.79 -99.26 -5.08
C TRP A 321 -35.65 -100.29 -5.04
N SER A 322 -34.66 -100.08 -4.16
CA SER A 322 -33.51 -100.98 -3.97
C SER A 322 -33.69 -101.97 -2.81
N GLY A 323 -34.70 -101.78 -1.96
CA GLY A 323 -35.07 -102.69 -0.89
C GLY A 323 -36.30 -103.53 -1.23
N HIS A 324 -36.12 -104.67 -1.90
CA HIS A 324 -37.13 -105.73 -2.00
C HIS A 324 -36.51 -107.08 -1.60
N PRO A 325 -37.27 -108.05 -1.05
CA PRO A 325 -38.72 -108.24 -1.24
C PRO A 325 -39.55 -108.53 0.02
N GLY A 326 -40.84 -108.17 -0.03
CA GLY A 326 -41.88 -108.81 0.77
C GLY A 326 -42.80 -107.85 1.52
N GLY A 327 -44.04 -107.71 1.04
CA GLY A 327 -45.14 -107.15 1.83
C GLY A 327 -45.94 -106.09 1.11
N ILE A 328 -47.05 -106.52 0.52
CA ILE A 328 -48.16 -105.69 0.06
C ILE A 328 -48.63 -104.80 1.23
N ALA A 329 -48.68 -103.49 1.05
CA ALA A 329 -49.53 -102.62 1.86
C ALA A 329 -50.01 -101.44 1.02
N ASP A 330 -51.31 -101.51 0.75
CA ASP A 330 -52.20 -100.50 0.19
C ASP A 330 -52.11 -99.18 0.97
N ASN A 331 -51.99 -98.05 0.27
CA ASN A 331 -52.57 -96.77 0.66
C ASN A 331 -52.29 -95.70 -0.41
N THR A 332 -53.35 -95.37 -1.15
CA THR A 332 -53.78 -94.00 -1.48
C THR A 332 -52.79 -92.87 -1.23
N ASN A 333 -52.40 -92.15 -2.30
CA ASN A 333 -52.32 -90.69 -2.27
C ASN A 333 -52.19 -90.10 -3.69
N GLY A 334 -53.32 -89.67 -4.25
CA GLY A 334 -53.34 -88.68 -5.33
C GLY A 334 -52.92 -87.32 -4.77
N GLY A 335 -51.73 -86.85 -5.14
CA GLY A 335 -51.23 -85.55 -4.65
C GLY A 335 -50.03 -84.99 -5.42
N THR A 336 -49.34 -85.79 -6.23
CA THR A 336 -48.12 -85.38 -6.93
C THR A 336 -48.34 -84.48 -8.15
N SER A 337 -49.57 -84.26 -8.59
CA SER A 337 -49.86 -83.48 -9.82
C SER A 337 -50.09 -81.97 -9.57
N HIS A 338 -50.41 -81.54 -8.35
CA HIS A 338 -50.78 -80.15 -8.07
C HIS A 338 -49.58 -79.19 -7.94
N TYR A 339 -48.40 -79.68 -7.55
CA TYR A 339 -47.26 -78.81 -7.26
C TYR A 339 -46.58 -78.26 -8.53
N LEU A 340 -46.54 -79.06 -9.60
CA LEU A 340 -45.94 -78.67 -10.88
C LEU A 340 -46.76 -77.60 -11.61
N SER A 341 -48.09 -77.60 -11.44
CA SER A 341 -48.96 -76.63 -12.10
C SER A 341 -48.87 -75.22 -11.49
N GLN A 342 -48.54 -75.13 -10.20
CA GLN A 342 -48.48 -73.85 -9.48
C GLN A 342 -47.19 -73.07 -9.75
N MET A 343 -46.07 -73.75 -10.00
CA MET A 343 -44.80 -73.11 -10.38
C MET A 343 -44.86 -72.48 -11.78
N MET A 344 -45.65 -73.06 -12.71
CA MET A 344 -45.82 -72.49 -14.05
C MET A 344 -46.70 -71.24 -14.08
N GLN A 345 -47.65 -71.09 -13.15
CA GLN A 345 -48.51 -69.90 -13.09
C GLN A 345 -47.80 -68.67 -12.53
N ASN A 346 -46.87 -68.83 -11.58
CA ASN A 346 -46.17 -67.69 -10.98
C ASN A 346 -45.16 -67.00 -11.92
N LEU A 347 -44.71 -67.67 -12.98
CA LEU A 347 -43.78 -67.08 -13.95
C LEU A 347 -44.45 -66.12 -14.94
N GLN A 348 -45.79 -66.13 -15.03
CA GLN A 348 -46.55 -65.33 -16.01
C GLN A 348 -47.05 -63.97 -15.46
N HIS A 349 -46.84 -63.67 -14.17
CA HIS A 349 -47.32 -62.43 -13.53
C HIS A 349 -46.23 -61.37 -13.24
N VAL A 350 -44.94 -61.64 -13.51
CA VAL A 350 -43.83 -60.68 -13.29
C VAL A 350 -43.59 -59.82 -14.55
N GLY A 351 -44.65 -59.25 -15.11
CA GLY A 351 -44.63 -58.57 -16.41
C GLY A 351 -45.38 -57.24 -16.47
N GLY A 352 -45.67 -56.59 -15.34
CA GLY A 352 -46.39 -55.32 -15.37
C GLY A 352 -46.33 -54.56 -14.06
N MET A 353 -45.36 -53.64 -13.95
CA MET A 353 -45.39 -52.48 -13.05
C MET A 353 -44.08 -51.69 -13.24
N VAL A 354 -44.02 -50.77 -14.21
CA VAL A 354 -43.32 -49.47 -14.14
C VAL A 354 -43.88 -48.60 -15.28
N ASP A 355 -44.79 -47.69 -14.95
CA ASP A 355 -45.06 -46.46 -15.70
C ASP A 355 -45.34 -45.39 -14.64
N GLY A 356 -44.60 -44.28 -14.66
CA GLY A 356 -44.80 -43.18 -13.71
C GLY A 356 -43.61 -42.24 -13.53
N ASP A 357 -43.58 -41.19 -14.35
CA ASP A 357 -43.02 -39.86 -14.10
C ASP A 357 -41.52 -39.70 -13.80
N ALA A 358 -40.77 -39.46 -14.88
CA ALA A 358 -39.55 -38.65 -14.87
C ALA A 358 -39.83 -37.32 -15.59
N GLN A 359 -40.46 -36.35 -14.91
CA GLN A 359 -40.39 -34.95 -15.32
C GLN A 359 -39.03 -34.41 -14.87
N VAL A 360 -38.08 -34.37 -15.79
CA VAL A 360 -36.78 -33.74 -15.62
C VAL A 360 -36.86 -32.34 -16.25
N ASP A 361 -37.47 -31.39 -15.55
CA ASP A 361 -37.32 -29.97 -15.88
C ASP A 361 -36.06 -29.46 -15.18
N GLY A 362 -35.00 -29.26 -15.96
CA GLY A 362 -33.70 -28.92 -15.42
C GLY A 362 -32.66 -28.70 -16.52
N HIS A 363 -32.95 -27.81 -17.46
CA HIS A 363 -31.90 -27.15 -18.23
C HIS A 363 -32.05 -25.63 -18.12
N ASN A 364 -31.10 -25.09 -17.38
CA ASN A 364 -30.63 -23.72 -17.38
C ASN A 364 -30.51 -23.19 -18.81
N GLN A 365 -31.10 -22.03 -19.08
CA GLN A 365 -30.54 -21.07 -20.02
C GLN A 365 -31.09 -19.68 -19.71
N ASP A 366 -30.12 -18.81 -19.45
CA ASP A 366 -30.20 -17.38 -19.27
C ASP A 366 -30.93 -16.71 -20.45
N ASP A 367 -31.77 -15.71 -20.15
CA ASP A 367 -31.92 -14.45 -20.92
C ASP A 367 -33.16 -13.67 -20.42
N GLU A 368 -32.97 -12.78 -19.45
CA GLU A 368 -33.92 -11.69 -19.22
C GLU A 368 -33.16 -10.37 -19.13
N PHE A 369 -33.00 -9.74 -20.29
CA PHE A 369 -32.64 -8.33 -20.42
C PHE A 369 -33.78 -7.48 -19.84
N ILE A 370 -33.54 -6.79 -18.73
CA ILE A 370 -34.34 -5.63 -18.36
C ILE A 370 -33.84 -4.45 -19.20
N VAL A 371 -34.66 -4.04 -20.16
CA VAL A 371 -34.58 -2.74 -20.84
C VAL A 371 -35.56 -1.82 -20.10
N ASP A 372 -35.02 -0.88 -19.31
CA ASP A 372 -35.81 0.23 -18.79
C ASP A 372 -36.23 1.15 -19.95
N GLY A 373 -37.52 1.48 -19.97
CA GLY A 373 -38.13 2.54 -20.76
C GLY A 373 -38.38 3.81 -19.96
#